data_AF-A0A812HFA2-F1
#
_entry.id   AF-A0A812HFA2-F1
#
_cell.length_a   1.000
_cell.length_b   1.000
_cell.length_c   1.000
_cell.angle_alpha   90.00
_cell.angle_beta   90.00
_cell.angle_gamma   90.00
#
_symmetry.space_group_name_H-M   'P 1'
#
loop_
_entity.id
_entity.type
_entity.pdbx_description
1 polymer ?
#
loop_
_entity_poly.entity_id
_entity_poly.type
_entity_poly.pdbx_seq_one_letter_code
_entity_poly.pdbx_strand_id
1 'polypeptide(L)'
;MAAWLGLVPRQYSTGGKSKLLGMSKRGNKHLRALFIHGARSVLSRIETTGKVFGGWLVNLRATKPFNVVVVALANKLVRIAWAVLYHRQAFKAV
;
A
#
# COMPACT_ATOMS: atom_id res chain seq x y z
N MET A 1 -4.70 10.21 1.62
CA MET A 1 -5.79 9.22 1.77
C MET A 1 -5.38 7.92 2.47
N ALA A 2 -4.18 7.36 2.26
CA ALA A 2 -3.81 6.07 2.86
C ALA A 2 -3.88 5.99 4.40
N ALA A 3 -3.61 7.09 5.11
CA ALA A 3 -3.77 7.16 6.55
C ALA A 3 -5.23 7.00 6.99
N TRP A 4 -6.17 7.58 6.25
CA TRP A 4 -7.60 7.45 6.49
C TRP A 4 -8.10 6.03 6.24
N LEU A 5 -7.54 5.31 5.25
CA LEU A 5 -7.85 3.89 5.03
C LEU A 5 -7.18 2.93 6.03
N GLY A 6 -6.35 3.46 6.93
CA GLY A 6 -5.66 2.67 7.95
C GLY A 6 -4.53 1.79 7.41
N LEU A 7 -4.00 2.09 6.22
CA LEU A 7 -2.87 1.39 5.58
C LEU A 7 -1.50 1.95 6.00
N VAL A 8 -1.48 2.78 7.04
CA VAL A 8 -0.27 3.37 7.63
C VAL A 8 0.04 2.72 8.98
N PRO A 9 1.31 2.75 9.42
CA PRO A 9 1.67 2.37 10.78
C PRO A 9 0.88 3.20 11.79
N ARG A 10 0.45 2.58 12.88
CA ARG A 10 -0.18 3.28 13.99
C ARG A 10 0.89 4.08 14.73
N GLN A 11 0.76 5.40 14.72
CA GLN A 11 1.64 6.26 15.49
C GLN A 11 1.12 6.40 16.92
N TYR A 12 2.01 6.18 17.89
CA TYR A 12 1.76 6.48 19.30
C TYR A 12 2.87 7.41 19.77
N SER A 13 2.52 8.59 20.28
CA SER A 13 3.48 9.59 20.73
C SER A 13 3.12 10.05 22.14
N THR A 14 4.06 9.92 23.06
CA THR A 14 3.95 10.44 24.44
C THR A 14 5.25 11.15 24.81
N GLY A 15 5.15 12.32 25.45
CA GLY A 15 6.32 13.08 25.91
C GLY A 15 7.38 13.36 24.83
N GLY A 16 6.96 13.62 23.57
CA GLY A 16 7.86 13.91 22.45
C GLY A 16 8.51 12.69 21.78
N LYS A 17 8.28 11.46 22.26
CA LYS A 17 8.82 10.23 21.65
C LYS A 17 7.77 9.58 20.77
N SER A 18 7.98 9.57 19.46
CA SER A 18 7.10 8.89 18.50
C SER A 18 7.52 7.43 18.31
N LYS A 19 6.56 6.51 18.47
CA LYS A 19 6.72 5.09 18.15
C LYS A 19 5.73 4.70 17.06
N LEU A 20 6.23 4.00 16.04
CA LEU A 20 5.41 3.38 15.00
C LEU A 20 5.12 1.93 15.40
N LEU A 21 3.84 1.62 15.57
CA LEU A 21 3.33 0.29 15.87
C LEU A 21 2.86 -0.39 14.57
N GLY A 22 2.14 -1.50 14.70
CA GLY A 22 1.51 -2.19 13.58
C GLY A 22 0.50 -1.33 12.81
N MET A 23 -0.07 -1.89 11.75
CA MET A 23 -1.06 -1.20 10.91
C MET A 23 -2.21 -0.60 11.74
N SER A 24 -2.52 0.68 11.50
CA SER A 24 -3.54 1.44 12.22
C SER A 24 -4.93 0.80 12.20
N LYS A 25 -5.32 0.15 11.09
CA LYS A 25 -6.65 -0.47 10.87
C LYS A 25 -7.84 0.49 11.05
N ARG A 26 -7.61 1.80 11.25
CA ARG A 26 -8.66 2.83 11.35
C ARG A 26 -9.30 3.14 9.98
N GLY A 27 -10.48 3.73 10.00
CA GLY A 27 -11.27 4.09 8.81
C GLY A 27 -11.95 2.91 8.10
N ASN A 28 -12.18 3.02 6.80
CA ASN A 28 -13.06 2.11 6.06
C ASN A 28 -12.45 0.70 5.87
N LYS A 29 -13.06 -0.30 6.52
CA LYS A 29 -12.64 -1.70 6.46
C LYS A 29 -12.83 -2.33 5.07
N HIS A 30 -13.90 -1.98 4.37
CA HIS A 30 -14.23 -2.56 3.06
C HIS A 30 -13.23 -2.12 1.99
N LEU A 31 -12.99 -0.81 1.88
CA LEU A 31 -12.00 -0.26 0.95
C LEU A 31 -10.60 -0.81 1.24
N ARG A 32 -10.21 -0.88 2.52
CA ARG A 32 -8.93 -1.50 2.91
C ARG A 32 -8.86 -2.96 2.45
N ALA A 33 -9.92 -3.75 2.62
CA ALA A 33 -9.94 -5.12 2.16
C ALA A 33 -9.75 -5.20 0.63
N LEU A 34 -10.46 -4.39 -0.14
CA LEU A 34 -10.33 -4.34 -1.60
C LEU A 34 -8.89 -4.02 -2.04
N PHE A 35 -8.25 -3.02 -1.44
CA PHE A 35 -6.86 -2.70 -1.75
C PHE A 35 -5.88 -3.81 -1.37
N ILE A 36 -6.10 -4.50 -0.25
CA ILE A 36 -5.27 -5.63 0.17
C ILE A 36 -5.44 -6.84 -0.78
N HIS A 37 -6.68 -7.14 -1.18
CA HIS A 37 -6.95 -8.20 -2.16
C HIS A 37 -6.39 -7.86 -3.55
N GLY A 38 -6.53 -6.62 -3.99
CA GLY A 38 -5.93 -6.13 -5.24
C GLY A 38 -4.39 -6.19 -5.20
N ALA A 39 -3.78 -5.85 -4.06
CA ALA A 39 -2.33 -5.99 -3.90
C ALA A 39 -1.90 -7.48 -3.94
N ARG A 40 -2.68 -8.39 -3.36
CA ARG A 40 -2.42 -9.83 -3.43
C ARG A 40 -2.53 -10.37 -4.86
N SER A 41 -3.52 -9.95 -5.64
CA SER A 41 -3.66 -10.42 -7.03
C SER A 41 -2.50 -9.96 -7.90
N VAL A 42 -2.02 -8.71 -7.72
CA VAL A 42 -0.81 -8.21 -8.40
C VAL A 42 0.42 -9.03 -8.00
N LEU A 43 0.60 -9.32 -6.71
CA LEU A 43 1.72 -10.12 -6.22
C LEU A 43 1.66 -11.59 -6.65
N SER A 44 0.47 -12.12 -6.94
CA SER A 44 0.31 -13.46 -7.51
C SER A 44 0.82 -13.55 -8.94
N ARG A 45 0.87 -12.43 -9.67
CA ARG A 45 1.35 -12.33 -11.06
C ARG A 45 2.48 -11.32 -11.17
N ILE A 46 3.49 -11.47 -10.31
CA ILE A 46 4.60 -10.50 -10.21
C ILE A 46 5.38 -10.37 -11.53
N GLU A 47 5.47 -11.46 -12.31
CA GLU A 47 6.18 -11.49 -13.60
C GLU A 47 5.46 -10.76 -14.73
N THR A 48 4.14 -10.56 -14.60
CA THR A 48 3.32 -9.85 -15.61
C THR A 48 2.89 -8.50 -15.05
N THR A 49 1.97 -8.49 -14.10
CA THR A 49 1.38 -7.27 -13.54
C THR A 49 2.34 -6.57 -12.59
N GLY A 50 3.24 -7.30 -11.92
CA GLY A 50 4.23 -6.71 -11.03
C GLY A 50 5.29 -5.88 -11.76
N LYS A 51 5.58 -6.17 -13.03
CA LYS A 51 6.53 -5.40 -13.86
C LYS A 51 6.13 -3.93 -14.01
N VAL A 52 4.83 -3.62 -13.98
CA VAL A 52 4.27 -2.26 -13.99
C VAL A 52 4.73 -1.40 -12.80
N PHE A 53 5.18 -2.04 -11.72
CA PHE A 53 5.72 -1.35 -10.55
C PHE A 53 7.26 -1.33 -10.54
N GLY A 54 7.89 -1.75 -11.64
CA GLY A 54 9.34 -1.83 -11.84
C GLY A 54 10.03 -2.83 -10.90
N GLY A 55 11.36 -2.73 -10.84
CA GLY A 55 12.19 -3.55 -9.95
C GLY A 55 11.91 -3.36 -8.46
N TRP A 56 11.23 -2.28 -8.07
CA TRP A 56 10.89 -1.99 -6.67
C TRP A 56 10.08 -3.12 -6.02
N LEU A 57 9.06 -3.64 -6.70
CA LEU A 57 8.19 -4.67 -6.12
C LEU A 57 8.92 -6.02 -5.99
N VAL A 58 9.78 -6.33 -6.97
CA VAL A 58 10.62 -7.55 -6.96
C VAL A 58 11.62 -7.49 -5.81
N ASN A 59 12.34 -6.36 -5.66
CA ASN A 59 13.29 -6.15 -4.56
C ASN A 59 12.59 -6.20 -3.19
N LEU A 60 11.39 -5.63 -3.09
CA LEU A 60 10.62 -5.66 -1.85
C LEU A 60 10.15 -7.07 -1.50
N ARG A 61 9.77 -7.87 -2.51
CA ARG A 61 9.40 -9.28 -2.32
C ARG A 61 10.59 -10.14 -1.90
N ALA A 62 11.80 -9.84 -2.37
CA ALA A 62 13.01 -10.55 -1.98
C ALA A 62 13.45 -10.23 -0.54
N THR A 63 13.18 -9.02 -0.05
CA THR A 63 13.72 -8.53 1.24
C THR A 63 12.75 -8.57 2.41
N LYS A 64 11.44 -8.66 2.15
CA LYS A 64 10.40 -8.52 3.19
C LYS A 64 9.39 -9.68 3.16
N PRO A 65 8.80 -10.03 4.31
CA PRO A 65 7.78 -11.07 4.37
C PRO A 65 6.53 -10.68 3.59
N PHE A 66 5.83 -11.66 3.04
CA PHE A 66 4.73 -11.48 2.08
C PHE A 66 3.68 -10.44 2.52
N ASN A 67 3.18 -10.53 3.75
CA ASN A 67 2.14 -9.62 4.24
C ASN A 67 2.62 -8.16 4.32
N VAL A 68 3.90 -7.92 4.60
CA VAL A 68 4.47 -6.57 4.60
C VAL A 68 4.52 -6.01 3.19
N VAL A 69 4.91 -6.84 2.21
CA VAL A 69 4.94 -6.46 0.78
C VAL A 69 3.53 -6.13 0.28
N VAL A 70 2.53 -6.96 0.62
CA VAL A 70 1.12 -6.73 0.28
C VAL A 70 0.65 -5.37 0.80
N VAL A 71 0.93 -5.05 2.07
CA VAL A 71 0.52 -3.78 2.68
C VAL A 71 1.23 -2.59 2.05
N ALA A 72 2.52 -2.71 1.76
CA ALA A 72 3.30 -1.68 1.08
C ALA A 72 2.75 -1.40 -0.33
N LEU A 73 2.44 -2.45 -1.09
CA LEU A 73 1.83 -2.32 -2.41
C LEU A 73 0.43 -1.69 -2.32
N ALA A 74 -0.42 -2.14 -1.38
CA ALA A 74 -1.73 -1.54 -1.15
C ALA A 74 -1.63 -0.04 -0.83
N ASN A 75 -0.67 0.36 0.01
CA ASN A 75 -0.41 1.77 0.30
C ASN A 75 0.00 2.56 -0.95
N LYS A 76 0.87 1.99 -1.82
CA LYS A 76 1.26 2.61 -3.09
C LYS A 76 0.04 2.77 -4.03
N LEU A 77 -0.78 1.73 -4.17
CA LEU A 77 -2.01 1.74 -4.98
C LEU A 77 -2.98 2.82 -4.52
N VAL A 78 -3.18 2.99 -3.21
CA VAL A 78 -4.05 4.05 -2.68
C VAL A 78 -3.53 5.44 -3.02
N ARG A 79 -2.22 5.67 -2.97
CA ARG A 79 -1.63 6.97 -3.33
C ARG A 79 -1.82 7.26 -4.82
N ILE A 80 -1.66 6.24 -5.67
CA ILE A 80 -1.92 6.33 -7.11
C ILE A 80 -3.40 6.62 -7.37
N ALA A 81 -4.32 5.85 -6.77
CA ALA A 81 -5.75 6.05 -6.94
C ALA A 81 -6.19 7.46 -6.54
N TRP A 82 -5.64 7.98 -5.43
CA TRP A 82 -5.90 9.35 -5.00
C TRP A 82 -5.38 10.38 -6.01
N ALA A 83 -4.16 10.21 -6.53
CA ALA A 83 -3.59 11.10 -7.53
C ALA A 83 -4.40 11.10 -8.85
N VAL A 84 -4.81 9.91 -9.31
CA VAL A 84 -5.68 9.74 -10.49
C VAL A 84 -7.02 10.46 -10.30
N LEU A 85 -7.65 10.28 -9.14
CA LEU A 85 -8.93 10.94 -8.82
C LEU A 85 -8.79 12.46 -8.70
N TYR A 86 -7.74 12.93 -8.02
CA TYR A 86 -7.54 14.35 -7.76
C TYR A 86 -7.13 15.12 -9.02
N HIS A 87 -6.19 14.58 -9.80
CA HIS A 87 -5.71 15.22 -11.03
C HIS A 87 -6.57 14.91 -12.25
N ARG A 88 -7.55 14.01 -12.15
CA ARG A 88 -8.37 13.51 -13.28
C ARG A 88 -7.54 13.01 -14.46
N GLN A 89 -6.37 12.46 -14.18
CA GLN A 89 -5.46 11.91 -15.17
C GLN A 89 -5.54 10.38 -15.17
N ALA A 90 -5.49 9.77 -16.36
CA ALA A 90 -5.43 8.32 -16.46
C ALA A 90 -4.20 7.75 -15.74
N PHE A 91 -4.34 6.55 -15.19
CA PHE A 91 -3.22 5.84 -14.58
C PHE A 91 -2.11 5.62 -15.61
N LYS A 92 -0.91 6.11 -15.29
CA LYS A 92 0.31 5.83 -16.04
C LYS A 92 1.17 4.84 -15.26
N ALA A 93 1.40 3.68 -15.87
CA ALA A 93 2.39 2.72 -15.40
C ALA A 93 3.79 3.36 -15.38
N VAL A 94 4.62 2.97 -14.41
CA VAL A 94 6.02 3.42 -14.28
C VAL A 94 6.92 2.48 -15.05
#